data_AF-A0A7C7W7P4-F1
#
_entry.id   AF-A0A7C7W7P4-F1
#
_cell.length_a   1.000
_cell.length_b   1.000
_cell.length_c   1.000
_cell.angle_alpha   90.00
_cell.angle_beta   90.00
_cell.angle_gamma   90.00
#
_symmetry.space_group_name_H-M   'P 1'
#
loop_
_entity.id
_entity.type
_entity.pdbx_description
1 polymer ?
#
loop_
_entity_poly.entity_id
_entity_poly.type
_entity_poly.pdbx_seq_one_letter_code
_entity_poly.pdbx_strand_id
1 'polypeptide(L)' 'MKGYGFIEQEGGRDVFVHYSAIRGRGFRTLKEGQGVEFQIVDSPKPPGDRGSRY' A
#
# COMPACT_ATOMS: atom_id res chain seq x y z
N MET A 1 -7.96 11.89 8.23
CA MET A 1 -6.93 10.86 8.40
C MET A 1 -6.48 10.42 7.00
N LYS A 2 -5.18 10.41 6.70
CA LYS A 2 -4.71 10.04 5.37
C LYS A 2 -4.80 8.51 5.24
N GLY A 3 -5.75 8.02 4.44
CA GLY A 3 -6.05 6.59 4.30
C GLY A 3 -5.05 5.84 3.41
N TYR A 4 -3.76 6.07 3.59
CA TYR A 4 -2.71 5.41 2.79
C TYR A 4 -1.46 5.18 3.63
N GLY A 5 -0.61 4.27 3.15
CA GLY A 5 0.67 3.94 3.77
C GLY A 5 1.58 3.20 2.78
N PHE A 6 2.66 2.66 3.31
CA PHE A 6 3.64 1.88 2.57
C PHE A 6 3.89 0.55 3.29
N ILE A 7 4.16 -0.49 2.50
CA ILE A 7 4.58 -1.79 2.99
C ILE A 7 6.04 -1.96 2.58
N GLU A 8 6.93 -2.05 3.56
CA GLU A 8 8.34 -2.37 3.36
C GLU A 8 8.49 -3.85 3.02
N GLN A 9 9.41 -4.16 2.11
CA GLN A 9 9.74 -5.53 1.71
C GLN A 9 11.24 -5.76 1.89
N GLU A 10 11.62 -6.97 2.31
CA GLU A 10 13.03 -7.36 2.32
C GLU A 10 13.59 -7.41 0.89
N GLY A 11 14.58 -6.55 0.60
CA GLY A 11 15.28 -6.51 -0.69
C GLY A 11 14.49 -5.90 -1.85
N GLY A 12 13.33 -5.29 -1.59
CA GLY A 12 12.44 -4.68 -2.58
C GLY A 12 12.32 -3.16 -2.45
N ARG A 13 11.43 -2.57 -3.27
CA ARG A 13 10.98 -1.19 -3.09
C ARG A 13 9.70 -1.18 -2.26
N ASP A 14 9.49 -0.10 -1.53
CA ASP A 14 8.28 0.10 -0.76
C ASP A 14 7.04 0.06 -1.66
N VAL A 15 6.03 -0.67 -1.19
CA VAL A 15 4.78 -0.85 -1.92
C VAL A 15 3.75 0.10 -1.35
N PHE A 16 3.30 1.05 -2.17
CA PHE A 16 2.21 1.95 -1.80
C PHE A 16 0.91 1.16 -1.62
N VAL A 17 0.18 1.43 -0.53
CA VAL A 17 -1.12 0.84 -0.25
C VAL A 17 -2.14 1.91 0.14
N HIS A 18 -3.30 1.88 -0.49
CA HIS A 18 -4.46 2.68 -0.11
C HIS A 18 -5.41 1.86 0.78
N TYR A 19 -6.09 2.48 1.74
CA TYR A 19 -6.99 1.81 2.68
C TYR A 19 -8.10 1.02 1.97
N SER A 20 -8.49 1.46 0.76
CA SER A 20 -9.49 0.78 -0.06
C SER A 20 -9.03 -0.57 -0.60
N ALA A 21 -7.74 -0.89 -0.56
CA ALA A 21 -7.18 -2.17 -0.95
C ALA A 21 -7.19 -3.18 0.21
N ILE A 22 -7.25 -2.71 1.47
CA ILE A 22 -7.25 -3.58 2.65
C ILE A 22 -8.56 -4.35 2.71
N ARG A 23 -8.46 -5.69 2.71
CA ARG A 23 -9.59 -6.63 2.84
C ARG A 23 -9.56 -7.26 4.24
N GLY A 24 -10.73 -7.42 4.86
CA GLY A 24 -10.85 -7.99 6.21
C GLY A 24 -12.17 -7.62 6.88
N ARG A 25 -12.48 -8.26 8.02
CA ARG A 25 -13.60 -7.88 8.88
C ARG A 25 -13.10 -6.87 9.93
N GLY A 26 -13.75 -5.70 10.03
CA GLY A 26 -13.38 -4.64 10.97
C GLY A 26 -12.77 -3.39 10.31
N PHE A 27 -12.02 -2.61 11.08
CA PHE A 27 -11.38 -1.38 10.61
C PHE A 27 -10.28 -1.67 9.56
N ARG A 28 -10.37 -0.99 8.42
CA ARG A 28 -9.46 -1.14 7.26
C ARG A 28 -8.16 -0.37 7.50
N THR A 29 -7.42 -0.74 8.54
CA THR A 29 -6.19 -0.06 8.99
C THR A 29 -5.11 -1.08 9.29
N LEU A 30 -3.88 -0.80 8.87
CA LEU A 30 -2.68 -1.54 9.26
C LEU A 30 -1.95 -0.81 10.38
N LYS A 31 -1.38 -1.56 11.33
CA LYS A 31 -0.48 -1.01 12.35
C LYS A 31 0.97 -1.19 11.90
N GLU A 32 1.85 -0.31 12.38
CA GLU A 32 3.30 -0.48 12.20
C GLU A 32 3.74 -1.84 12.76
N GLY A 33 4.65 -2.51 12.05
CA GLY A 33 5.13 -3.85 12.40
C GLY A 33 4.12 -4.98 12.18
N GLN A 34 2.91 -4.70 11.68
CA GLN A 34 1.95 -5.74 11.34
C GLN A 34 2.38 -6.50 10.08
N GLY A 35 2.61 -7.81 10.23
CA GLY A 35 2.83 -8.70 9.08
C GLY A 35 1.58 -8.74 8.19
N VAL A 36 1.80 -8.57 6.89
CA VAL A 36 0.74 -8.58 5.87
C VAL A 36 1.15 -9.43 4.69
N GLU A 37 0.18 -10.11 4.10
CA GLU A 37 0.30 -10.73 2.80
C GLU A 37 -0.43 -9.88 1.77
N PHE A 38 0.17 -9.70 0.60
CA PHE A 38 -0.42 -8.91 -0.47
C PHE A 38 0.01 -9.44 -1.83
N GLN A 39 -0.75 -9.05 -2.84
CA GLN A 39 -0.41 -9.27 -4.24
C GLN A 39 -0.22 -7.91 -4.89
N ILE A 40 0.91 -7.72 -5.57
CA ILE A 40 1.15 -6.52 -6.37
C ILE A 40 0.32 -6.67 -7.64
N VAL A 41 -0.62 -5.76 -7.82
CA VAL A 41 -1.40 -5.64 -9.05
C VAL A 41 -0.99 -4.34 -9.75
N ASP A 42 -0.76 -4.40 -11.06
CA ASP A 42 -0.51 -3.20 -11.86
C ASP A 42 -1.78 -2.36 -11.89
N SER A 43 -1.87 -1.44 -10.93
CA SER A 43 -2.96 -0.48 -10.86
C SER A 43 -2.71 0.63 -11.87
N PRO A 44 -3.74 1.16 -12.56
CA PRO A 44 -3.56 2.36 -13.35
C PRO A 44 -3.01 3.46 -12.43
N LYS A 45 -1.80 3.92 -12.74
CA LYS A 45 -1.14 4.99 -11.97
C LYS A 45 -2.11 6.15 -11.79
N PRO A 46 -2.17 6.78 -10.61
CA PRO A 46 -3.03 7.92 -10.40
C PRO A 46 -2.70 9.01 -11.44
N PRO A 47 -3.71 9.67 -12.05
CA PRO A 47 -3.47 10.71 -13.02
C PRO A 47 -2.59 11.81 -12.43
N GLY A 48 -1.44 12.08 -13.05
CA GLY A 48 -0.46 13.07 -12.58
C GLY A 48 0.78 12.48 -11.89
N ASP A 49 0.85 11.17 -11.68
CA ASP A 49 2.07 10.51 -11.22
C ASP A 49 3.11 10.40 -12.36
N ARG A 50 3.84 11.50 -12.60
CA ARG A 50 4.97 11.54 -13.52
C ARG A 50 6.19 10.91 -12.86
N GLY A 51 6.16 9.59 -12.71
CA GLY A 51 7.30 8.81 -12.27
C GLY A 51 7.83 9.27 -10.92
N SER A 52 6.96 9.27 -9.91
CA SER A 52 7.43 9.39 -8.54
C SER A 52 8.54 8.36 -8.31
N ARG A 53 9.75 8.89 -8.09
CA ARG A 53 10.86 8.13 -7.50
C ARG A 53 10.48 7.93 -6.05
N TYR A 54 9.86 6.78 -5.80
CA TYR A 54 9.87 6.10 -4.53
C TYR A 54 10.50 4.72 -4.78
#